data_AF-K2APQ6-F1
#
_entry.id   AF-K2APQ6-F1
#
_cell.length_a   1.000
_cell.length_b   1.000
_cell.length_c   1.000
_cell.angle_alpha   90.00
_cell.angle_beta   90.00
_cell.angle_gamma   90.00
#
_symmetry.space_group_name_H-M   'P 1'
#
loop_
_entity.id
_entity.type
_entity.pdbx_description
1 polymer ?
#
loop_
_entity_poly.entity_id
_entity_poly.type
_entity_poly.pdbx_seq_one_letter_code
_entity_poly.pdbx_strand_id
1 'polypeptide(L)'
;MRKIISSFIVFALLLEGICFAAEDNLSVFKTVYEPVMQELSLPTVVQVELPNLQNFNVAVLEKESMEPQPWENILDVEYKEVNYAVTDSSVVTGDFTNFFDNNYDTNVEFDLDSDNGIAYFTINTGEELTSNGFQIVLDDYVSLPYNVSMEAEIDNNWKTIIAETHLDSTYLNFPETTAENWKITLWHSQPLRLREFKFISEDIVSDSSEKIVWLARPGESYLIYADAQANSGIYVSESPDLLSQPENILVLELGDSKNNSAYQDPDYDTDGVPDINDNCVYIANLNQEDLDSDNLGDACEDHDRDGILDSQDNCPSYSNSNQKDNDGDEIGDACDDEESRVTEKLPWLPWAAMGFAAAVIGLIFWKMIRSS
;
A
#
# COMPACT_ATOMS: atom_id res chain seq x y z
N MET A 1 40.19 44.07 50.38
CA MET A 1 38.80 44.55 50.40
C MET A 1 37.88 43.36 50.16
N ARG A 2 36.79 43.31 50.93
CA ARG A 2 35.55 42.48 50.86
C ARG A 2 35.31 41.69 49.54
N LYS A 3 35.05 40.37 49.52
CA LYS A 3 33.89 39.54 49.96
C LYS A 3 32.94 39.18 48.78
N ILE A 4 32.44 37.92 48.76
CA ILE A 4 31.23 37.35 48.07
C ILE A 4 31.55 36.69 46.70
N ILE A 5 31.56 35.35 46.52
CA ILE A 5 30.56 34.24 46.62
C ILE A 5 29.56 34.18 45.45
N SER A 6 29.39 32.95 44.92
CA SER A 6 28.46 32.42 43.90
C SER A 6 29.03 32.46 42.47
N SER A 7 29.06 31.40 41.67
CA SER A 7 28.04 30.36 41.51
C SER A 7 28.61 29.03 41.01
N PHE A 8 27.84 27.99 41.30
CA PHE A 8 27.97 26.57 40.95
C PHE A 8 27.77 26.31 39.44
N ILE A 9 28.22 25.11 39.01
CA ILE A 9 27.95 24.41 37.73
C ILE A 9 28.86 24.81 36.56
N VAL A 10 29.98 24.09 36.42
CA VAL A 10 30.62 23.89 35.10
C VAL A 10 29.99 22.63 34.53
N PHE A 11 29.11 22.87 33.57
CA PHE A 11 28.41 21.92 32.74
C PHE A 11 29.43 21.08 31.96
N ALA A 12 29.41 19.76 32.16
CA ALA A 12 30.08 18.82 31.28
C ALA A 12 29.25 18.74 29.98
N LEU A 13 29.61 19.57 29.01
CA LEU A 13 29.12 19.48 27.62
C LEU A 13 30.34 19.20 26.77
N LEU A 14 30.45 17.98 26.26
CA LEU A 14 31.18 17.59 25.04
C LEU A 14 31.19 16.06 24.95
N LEU A 15 30.05 15.44 24.61
CA LEU A 15 29.98 14.12 23.94
C LEU A 15 28.53 13.76 23.59
N GLU A 16 27.80 14.64 22.90
CA GLU A 16 26.55 14.29 22.22
C GLU A 16 26.61 14.91 20.84
N GLY A 17 26.97 14.09 19.86
CA GLY A 17 27.21 14.58 18.51
C GLY A 17 27.66 13.49 17.56
N ILE A 18 27.04 12.31 17.64
CA ILE A 18 26.76 11.39 16.53
C ILE A 18 25.66 10.44 17.04
N CYS A 19 24.38 10.84 17.05
CA CYS A 19 23.22 9.92 17.05
C CYS A 19 21.89 10.66 16.84
N PHE A 20 21.79 11.60 15.89
CA PHE A 20 20.54 12.36 15.67
C PHE A 20 19.75 11.92 14.43
N ALA A 21 20.27 10.98 13.63
CA ALA A 21 19.62 10.56 12.38
C ALA A 21 18.78 9.28 12.51
N ALA A 22 19.02 8.44 13.52
CA ALA A 22 18.26 7.20 13.73
C ALA A 22 16.97 7.45 14.53
N GLU A 23 16.95 8.44 15.42
CA GLU A 23 15.85 8.66 16.36
C GLU A 23 14.60 9.26 15.68
N ASP A 24 14.79 10.08 14.65
CA ASP A 24 13.70 10.71 13.89
C ASP A 24 12.88 9.67 13.10
N ASN A 25 13.57 8.71 12.47
CA ASN A 25 12.93 7.64 11.69
C ASN A 25 12.22 6.58 12.57
N LEU A 26 12.52 6.53 13.87
CA LEU A 26 11.85 5.61 14.80
C LEU A 26 10.55 6.19 15.37
N SER A 27 10.30 7.50 15.20
CA SER A 27 9.08 8.16 15.68
C SER A 27 7.80 7.70 15.00
N VAL A 28 7.91 7.05 13.83
CA VAL A 28 6.73 6.55 13.10
C VAL A 28 6.16 5.26 13.68
N PHE A 29 6.92 4.53 14.51
CA PHE A 29 6.54 3.24 15.08
C PHE A 29 5.86 3.40 16.43
N LYS A 30 4.68 2.79 16.62
CA LYS A 30 3.93 2.90 17.88
C LYS A 30 4.45 1.96 18.97
N THR A 31 4.93 0.78 18.57
CA THR A 31 5.20 -0.33 19.50
C THR A 31 6.64 -0.79 19.39
N VAL A 32 7.24 -1.12 20.54
CA VAL A 32 8.57 -1.73 20.66
C VAL A 32 8.46 -3.06 21.40
N TYR A 33 9.02 -4.12 20.84
CA TYR A 33 9.11 -5.44 21.45
C TYR A 33 10.56 -5.78 21.83
N GLU A 34 10.71 -6.49 22.94
CA GLU A 34 12.01 -6.99 23.43
C GLU A 34 12.03 -8.53 23.41
N PRO A 35 12.53 -9.15 22.34
CA PRO A 35 12.59 -10.61 22.24
C PRO A 35 13.46 -11.22 23.32
N VAL A 36 13.04 -12.37 23.84
CA VAL A 36 13.73 -13.11 24.88
C VAL A 36 14.90 -13.87 24.26
N MET A 37 16.09 -13.25 24.32
CA MET A 37 17.31 -13.83 23.75
C MET A 37 17.80 -15.06 24.52
N GLN A 38 18.27 -16.07 23.78
CA GLN A 38 18.99 -17.22 24.32
C GLN A 38 20.51 -17.03 24.19
N GLU A 39 21.30 -17.76 24.99
CA GLU A 39 22.76 -17.75 24.90
C GLU A 39 23.23 -18.38 23.58
N LEU A 40 23.71 -17.55 22.66
CA LEU A 40 24.20 -17.98 21.34
C LEU A 40 25.72 -18.16 21.37
N SER A 41 26.21 -19.27 20.81
CA SER A 41 27.64 -19.54 20.65
C SER A 41 28.20 -19.14 19.28
N LEU A 42 27.32 -19.02 18.28
CA LEU A 42 27.61 -18.65 16.90
C LEU A 42 26.50 -17.73 16.37
N PRO A 43 26.77 -16.93 15.33
CA PRO A 43 25.71 -16.21 14.62
C PRO A 43 24.64 -17.18 14.15
N THR A 44 23.38 -16.90 14.51
CA THR A 44 22.26 -17.83 14.33
C THR A 44 21.08 -17.07 13.73
N VAL A 45 20.39 -17.68 12.77
CA VAL A 45 19.13 -17.13 12.25
C VAL A 45 18.08 -17.33 13.33
N VAL A 46 17.48 -16.23 13.78
CA VAL A 46 16.43 -16.26 14.79
C VAL A 46 15.11 -15.81 14.19
N GLN A 47 14.02 -16.29 14.76
CA GLN A 47 12.65 -15.99 14.34
C GLN A 47 11.82 -15.52 15.52
N VAL A 48 10.98 -14.51 15.31
CA VAL A 48 9.85 -14.25 16.21
C VAL A 48 8.57 -14.11 15.40
N GLU A 49 7.48 -14.45 16.05
CA GLU A 49 6.13 -14.22 15.53
C GLU A 49 5.61 -12.90 16.09
N LEU A 50 5.13 -12.03 15.21
CA LEU A 50 4.53 -10.76 15.58
C LEU A 50 3.01 -10.90 15.64
N PRO A 51 2.33 -10.24 16.60
CA PRO A 51 0.88 -10.21 16.63
C PRO A 51 0.35 -9.48 15.38
N ASN A 52 -0.84 -9.83 14.88
CA ASN A 52 -1.50 -9.21 13.72
C ASN A 52 -1.25 -7.70 13.64
N LEU A 53 -0.29 -7.29 12.81
CA LEU A 53 0.07 -5.90 12.60
C LEU A 53 -0.85 -5.31 11.54
N GLN A 54 -1.21 -4.02 11.68
CA GLN A 54 -2.00 -3.36 10.63
C GLN A 54 -1.17 -2.99 9.40
N ASN A 55 0.15 -2.80 9.59
CA ASN A 55 1.12 -2.49 8.53
C ASN A 55 2.44 -3.22 8.82
N PHE A 56 2.99 -3.95 7.84
CA PHE A 56 4.24 -4.70 8.01
C PHE A 56 5.53 -3.88 7.83
N ASN A 57 5.50 -2.63 8.30
CA ASN A 57 6.71 -1.83 8.42
C ASN A 57 7.31 -2.12 9.79
N VAL A 58 8.36 -2.94 9.80
CA VAL A 58 9.09 -3.38 10.99
C VAL A 58 10.55 -2.93 10.88
N ALA A 59 11.17 -2.63 12.03
CA ALA A 59 12.61 -2.43 12.10
C ALA A 59 13.20 -3.23 13.26
N VAL A 60 14.24 -4.02 12.96
CA VAL A 60 15.01 -4.76 13.96
C VAL A 60 16.29 -3.99 14.24
N LEU A 61 16.51 -3.59 15.50
CA LEU A 61 17.69 -2.84 15.92
C LEU A 61 18.44 -3.61 17.00
N GLU A 62 19.76 -3.51 17.01
CA GLU A 62 20.53 -3.94 18.18
C GLU A 62 20.29 -2.97 19.35
N LYS A 63 20.05 -3.50 20.54
CA LYS A 63 19.61 -2.74 21.70
C LYS A 63 20.65 -1.75 22.23
N GLU A 64 21.94 -2.08 22.15
CA GLU A 64 23.00 -1.20 22.69
C GLU A 64 23.44 -0.14 21.67
N SER A 65 23.68 -0.54 20.41
CA SER A 65 24.17 0.35 19.37
C SER A 65 23.08 1.09 18.61
N MET A 66 21.82 0.64 18.68
CA MET A 66 20.70 1.10 17.85
C MET A 66 20.96 0.93 16.34
N GLU A 67 21.88 0.04 15.95
CA GLU A 67 22.16 -0.25 14.55
C GLU A 67 21.05 -1.12 13.94
N PRO A 68 20.44 -0.72 12.81
CA PRO A 68 19.42 -1.51 12.14
C PRO A 68 20.01 -2.79 11.55
N GLN A 69 19.28 -3.88 11.70
CA GLN A 69 19.64 -5.21 11.22
C GLN A 69 18.79 -5.59 10.00
N PRO A 70 19.39 -6.21 8.97
CA PRO A 70 18.63 -6.85 7.90
C PRO A 70 17.70 -7.92 8.48
N TRP A 71 16.46 -7.92 8.02
CA TRP A 71 15.45 -8.87 8.41
C TRP A 71 14.61 -9.27 7.18
N GLU A 72 13.93 -10.41 7.27
CA GLU A 72 13.04 -10.92 6.22
C GLU A 72 11.68 -11.28 6.84
N ASN A 73 10.60 -10.95 6.12
CA ASN A 73 9.26 -11.36 6.50
C ASN A 73 9.01 -12.77 5.97
N ILE A 74 8.53 -13.65 6.86
CA ILE A 74 7.95 -14.92 6.46
C ILE A 74 6.45 -14.81 6.73
N LEU A 75 5.66 -14.86 5.66
CA LEU A 75 4.24 -15.13 5.77
C LEU A 75 4.08 -16.63 5.97
N ASP A 76 3.89 -17.05 7.23
CA ASP A 76 3.52 -18.42 7.51
C ASP A 76 2.00 -18.50 7.48
N VAL A 77 1.51 -18.93 6.32
CA VAL A 77 0.10 -19.21 6.09
C VAL A 77 -0.12 -20.64 6.58
N GLU A 78 -0.74 -20.78 7.76
CA GLU A 78 -1.18 -22.09 8.21
C GLU A 78 -2.40 -22.48 7.38
N TYR A 79 -2.19 -23.37 6.41
CA TYR A 79 -3.26 -23.97 5.64
C TYR A 79 -3.91 -25.05 6.49
N LYS A 80 -5.21 -24.94 6.71
CA LYS A 80 -6.05 -26.02 7.19
C LYS A 80 -5.76 -27.24 6.33
N GLU A 81 -5.29 -28.33 6.94
CA GLU A 81 -5.08 -29.60 6.24
C GLU A 81 -6.42 -30.04 5.63
N VAL A 82 -6.56 -29.82 4.33
CA VAL A 82 -7.65 -30.39 3.55
C VAL A 82 -7.10 -31.68 2.97
N ASN A 83 -7.88 -32.76 3.11
CA ASN A 83 -7.49 -34.04 2.53
C ASN A 83 -7.67 -33.95 1.02
N TYR A 84 -6.57 -33.68 0.31
CA TYR A 84 -6.57 -33.66 -1.14
C TYR A 84 -6.35 -35.07 -1.68
N ALA A 85 -7.20 -35.48 -2.62
CA ALA A 85 -7.01 -36.69 -3.40
C ALA A 85 -7.00 -36.33 -4.88
N VAL A 86 -5.93 -36.71 -5.58
CA VAL A 86 -5.91 -36.56 -7.04
C VAL A 86 -6.62 -37.77 -7.66
N THR A 87 -7.71 -37.52 -8.38
CA THR A 87 -8.62 -38.57 -8.87
C THR A 87 -8.43 -38.91 -10.35
N ASP A 88 -7.86 -37.99 -11.14
CA ASP A 88 -7.56 -38.16 -12.57
C ASP A 88 -6.39 -37.25 -12.96
N SER A 89 -5.44 -37.74 -13.77
CA SER A 89 -4.21 -36.98 -14.09
C SER A 89 -3.39 -37.51 -15.28
N SER A 90 -2.49 -36.67 -15.79
CA SER A 90 -1.53 -36.99 -16.85
C SER A 90 -0.11 -37.31 -16.37
N VAL A 91 0.08 -37.79 -15.12
CA VAL A 91 1.43 -37.94 -14.55
C VAL A 91 2.28 -38.99 -15.24
N VAL A 92 3.56 -38.62 -15.41
CA VAL A 92 4.57 -39.52 -15.95
C VAL A 92 5.47 -40.07 -14.85
N THR A 93 5.88 -39.24 -13.89
CA THR A 93 6.71 -39.63 -12.73
C THR A 93 6.37 -38.80 -11.48
N GLY A 94 6.35 -39.45 -10.31
CA GLY A 94 6.04 -38.80 -9.02
C GLY A 94 4.78 -39.35 -8.35
N ASP A 95 4.61 -39.04 -7.06
CA ASP A 95 3.40 -39.33 -6.29
C ASP A 95 2.66 -38.00 -6.03
N PHE A 96 1.38 -37.94 -6.33
CA PHE A 96 0.56 -36.74 -6.08
C PHE A 96 0.38 -36.42 -4.61
N THR A 97 0.72 -37.33 -3.70
CA THR A 97 0.84 -36.98 -2.28
C THR A 97 1.89 -35.89 -2.06
N ASN A 98 2.90 -35.78 -2.92
CA ASN A 98 3.92 -34.72 -2.88
C ASN A 98 3.36 -33.32 -3.19
N PHE A 99 2.17 -33.18 -3.78
CA PHE A 99 1.60 -31.84 -4.08
C PHE A 99 1.06 -31.11 -2.86
N PHE A 100 0.89 -31.82 -1.76
CA PHE A 100 0.13 -31.39 -0.60
C PHE A 100 0.80 -31.81 0.72
N ASP A 101 2.07 -32.22 0.69
CA ASP A 101 2.80 -32.67 1.88
C ASP A 101 3.54 -31.52 2.58
N ASN A 102 3.44 -30.29 2.06
CA ASN A 102 4.19 -29.11 2.52
C ASN A 102 5.71 -29.35 2.55
N ASN A 103 6.21 -30.26 1.72
CA ASN A 103 7.61 -30.59 1.63
C ASN A 103 8.22 -30.10 0.31
N TYR A 104 8.90 -28.96 0.37
CA TYR A 104 9.54 -28.36 -0.80
C TYR A 104 10.74 -29.14 -1.36
N ASP A 105 11.10 -30.29 -0.80
CA ASP A 105 12.12 -31.20 -1.35
C ASP A 105 11.52 -32.28 -2.27
N THR A 106 10.19 -32.42 -2.31
CA THR A 106 9.49 -33.38 -3.18
C THR A 106 8.87 -32.66 -4.38
N ASN A 107 8.61 -33.41 -5.46
CA ASN A 107 7.94 -32.88 -6.65
C ASN A 107 7.17 -33.96 -7.41
N VAL A 108 6.31 -33.50 -8.32
CA VAL A 108 5.70 -34.32 -9.38
C VAL A 108 6.09 -33.74 -10.73
N GLU A 109 6.37 -34.63 -11.68
CA GLU A 109 6.89 -34.30 -12.99
C GLU A 109 5.88 -34.64 -14.11
N PHE A 110 5.76 -33.70 -15.05
CA PHE A 110 4.98 -33.83 -16.27
C PHE A 110 5.89 -33.69 -17.48
N ASP A 111 5.96 -34.76 -18.27
CA ASP A 111 6.77 -34.80 -19.49
C ASP A 111 6.15 -33.98 -20.63
N LEU A 112 6.98 -33.72 -21.63
CA LEU A 112 6.53 -33.19 -22.90
C LEU A 112 6.08 -34.32 -23.83
N ASP A 113 4.91 -34.16 -24.45
CA ASP A 113 4.48 -35.04 -25.55
C ASP A 113 5.22 -34.73 -26.85
N SER A 114 5.72 -33.48 -27.01
CA SER A 114 6.47 -33.00 -28.19
C SER A 114 7.32 -31.75 -27.85
N ASP A 115 7.24 -30.67 -28.63
CA ASP A 115 7.84 -29.36 -28.27
C ASP A 115 7.08 -28.69 -27.10
N ASN A 116 5.84 -29.13 -26.86
CA ASN A 116 4.95 -28.63 -25.82
C ASN A 116 4.33 -29.82 -25.06
N GLY A 117 3.89 -29.57 -23.82
CA GLY A 117 3.15 -30.54 -23.00
C GLY A 117 1.89 -29.92 -22.38
N ILE A 118 0.96 -30.79 -21.98
CA ILE A 118 -0.26 -30.45 -21.27
C ILE A 118 -0.31 -31.30 -20.00
N ALA A 119 -0.19 -30.65 -18.84
CA ALA A 119 -0.37 -31.28 -17.56
C ALA A 119 -1.82 -31.07 -17.11
N TYR A 120 -2.53 -32.14 -16.79
CA TYR A 120 -3.85 -32.04 -16.16
C TYR A 120 -3.93 -32.89 -14.91
N PHE A 121 -4.68 -32.40 -13.91
CA PHE A 121 -4.98 -33.12 -12.69
C PHE A 121 -6.32 -32.65 -12.11
N THR A 122 -7.06 -33.59 -11.52
CA THR A 122 -8.31 -33.34 -10.82
C THR A 122 -8.12 -33.53 -9.33
N ILE A 123 -8.30 -32.47 -8.56
CA ILE A 123 -8.21 -32.45 -7.09
C ILE A 123 -9.62 -32.63 -6.52
N ASN A 124 -9.81 -33.67 -5.70
CA ASN A 124 -10.96 -33.82 -4.81
C ASN A 124 -10.53 -33.37 -3.41
N THR A 125 -11.27 -32.45 -2.81
CA THR A 125 -10.98 -31.89 -1.47
C THR A 125 -11.64 -32.65 -0.33
N GLY A 126 -12.43 -33.70 -0.62
CA GLY A 126 -13.19 -34.50 0.35
C GLY A 126 -14.40 -33.80 0.97
N GLU A 127 -14.39 -32.46 1.05
CA GLU A 127 -15.46 -31.58 1.50
C GLU A 127 -15.55 -30.36 0.56
N GLU A 128 -16.68 -29.64 0.57
CA GLU A 128 -16.83 -28.40 -0.19
C GLU A 128 -15.77 -27.37 0.25
N LEU A 129 -14.94 -26.95 -0.69
CA LEU A 129 -13.92 -25.92 -0.47
C LEU A 129 -14.34 -24.62 -1.17
N THR A 130 -14.44 -23.52 -0.42
CA THR A 130 -14.54 -22.18 -1.00
C THR A 130 -13.14 -21.65 -1.24
N SER A 131 -12.85 -21.13 -2.43
CA SER A 131 -11.54 -20.56 -2.80
C SER A 131 -11.67 -19.44 -3.82
N ASN A 132 -10.75 -18.48 -3.77
CA ASN A 132 -10.66 -17.32 -4.67
C ASN A 132 -9.31 -17.24 -5.42
N GLY A 133 -8.45 -18.24 -5.27
CA GLY A 133 -7.15 -18.28 -5.92
C GLY A 133 -6.43 -19.60 -5.69
N PHE A 134 -5.35 -19.80 -6.45
CA PHE A 134 -4.41 -20.88 -6.21
C PHE A 134 -2.96 -20.40 -6.40
N GLN A 135 -2.04 -21.12 -5.82
CA GLN A 135 -0.60 -20.97 -6.00
C GLN A 135 0.01 -22.31 -6.44
N ILE A 136 0.90 -22.25 -7.43
CA ILE A 136 1.79 -23.35 -7.79
C ILE A 136 3.21 -23.04 -7.34
N VAL A 137 3.90 -24.03 -6.77
CA VAL A 137 5.32 -23.91 -6.44
C VAL A 137 6.10 -24.73 -7.44
N LEU A 138 6.99 -24.07 -8.17
CA LEU A 138 7.82 -24.71 -9.19
C LEU A 138 9.10 -25.28 -8.55
N ASP A 139 9.62 -26.33 -9.16
CA ASP A 139 10.96 -26.82 -8.84
C ASP A 139 12.06 -25.90 -9.41
N ASP A 140 13.28 -26.05 -8.90
CA ASP A 140 14.42 -25.29 -9.37
C ASP A 140 14.67 -25.53 -10.86
N TYR A 141 14.99 -24.43 -11.56
CA TYR A 141 15.28 -24.41 -12.99
C TYR A 141 14.10 -24.83 -13.89
N VAL A 142 12.85 -24.69 -13.41
CA VAL A 142 11.63 -24.89 -14.19
C VAL A 142 10.96 -23.54 -14.48
N SER A 143 10.52 -23.33 -15.72
CA SER A 143 9.74 -22.14 -16.08
C SER A 143 8.26 -22.34 -15.77
N LEU A 144 7.61 -21.23 -15.50
CA LEU A 144 6.16 -21.14 -15.40
C LEU A 144 5.49 -21.75 -16.66
N PRO A 145 4.38 -22.51 -16.50
CA PRO A 145 3.48 -22.83 -17.60
C PRO A 145 3.00 -21.55 -18.28
N TYR A 146 2.78 -21.59 -19.59
CA TYR A 146 2.38 -20.38 -20.33
C TYR A 146 0.86 -20.15 -20.34
N ASN A 147 0.04 -21.22 -20.27
CA ASN A 147 -1.42 -21.09 -20.13
C ASN A 147 -1.92 -21.97 -18.96
N VAL A 148 -3.10 -21.60 -18.44
CA VAL A 148 -3.87 -22.38 -17.47
C VAL A 148 -5.37 -22.31 -17.77
N SER A 149 -6.09 -23.36 -17.39
CA SER A 149 -7.55 -23.40 -17.36
C SER A 149 -8.00 -24.16 -16.13
N MET A 150 -9.15 -23.80 -15.59
CA MET A 150 -9.70 -24.40 -14.39
C MET A 150 -11.20 -24.58 -14.48
N GLU A 151 -11.67 -25.75 -14.07
CA GLU A 151 -13.08 -26.09 -13.93
C GLU A 151 -13.37 -26.55 -12.51
N ALA A 152 -14.56 -26.23 -12.01
CA ALA A 152 -15.05 -26.70 -10.73
C ALA A 152 -16.36 -27.46 -10.93
N GLU A 153 -16.56 -28.56 -10.19
CA GLU A 153 -17.81 -29.30 -10.23
C GLU A 153 -18.85 -28.65 -9.30
N ILE A 154 -19.89 -28.08 -9.90
CA ILE A 154 -20.98 -27.39 -9.19
C ILE A 154 -22.30 -27.97 -9.68
N ASP A 155 -23.14 -28.45 -8.75
CA ASP A 155 -24.41 -29.12 -9.06
C ASP A 155 -24.24 -30.35 -9.99
N ASN A 156 -23.19 -31.17 -9.77
CA ASN A 156 -22.80 -32.31 -10.61
C ASN A 156 -22.50 -31.94 -12.08
N ASN A 157 -22.12 -30.69 -12.35
CA ASN A 157 -21.72 -30.22 -13.67
C ASN A 157 -20.41 -29.46 -13.57
N TRP A 158 -19.50 -29.72 -14.51
CA TRP A 158 -18.28 -28.95 -14.65
C TRP A 158 -18.60 -27.55 -15.16
N LYS A 159 -18.25 -26.54 -14.37
CA LYS A 159 -18.34 -25.12 -14.73
C LYS A 159 -16.93 -24.57 -14.87
N THR A 160 -16.67 -23.89 -15.98
CA THR A 160 -15.39 -23.20 -16.21
C THR A 160 -15.27 -22.00 -15.28
N ILE A 161 -14.23 -21.98 -14.46
CA ILE A 161 -13.89 -20.89 -13.54
C ILE A 161 -12.84 -20.00 -14.19
N ILE A 162 -11.83 -20.62 -14.82
CA ILE A 162 -10.79 -19.97 -15.60
C ILE A 162 -10.82 -20.58 -16.98
N ALA A 163 -11.23 -19.80 -17.98
CA ALA A 163 -11.01 -20.18 -19.37
C ALA A 163 -9.51 -20.20 -19.68
N GLU A 164 -9.09 -20.88 -20.74
CA GLU A 164 -7.67 -20.91 -21.14
C GLU A 164 -7.09 -19.50 -21.21
N THR A 165 -6.21 -19.18 -20.25
CA THR A 165 -5.67 -17.84 -20.00
C THR A 165 -4.16 -17.95 -19.86
N HIS A 166 -3.44 -16.93 -20.33
CA HIS A 166 -1.99 -16.85 -20.14
C HIS A 166 -1.65 -16.75 -18.65
N LEU A 167 -0.66 -17.51 -18.19
CA LEU A 167 -0.22 -17.50 -16.80
C LEU A 167 1.04 -16.63 -16.66
N ASP A 168 0.91 -15.51 -15.97
CA ASP A 168 2.01 -14.53 -15.79
C ASP A 168 2.74 -14.66 -14.44
N SER A 169 2.13 -15.37 -13.50
CA SER A 169 2.59 -15.55 -12.12
C SER A 169 2.33 -16.97 -11.64
N THR A 170 3.09 -17.43 -10.63
CA THR A 170 2.83 -18.67 -9.89
C THR A 170 1.56 -18.61 -9.05
N TYR A 171 0.97 -17.43 -8.91
CA TYR A 171 -0.26 -17.16 -8.21
C TYR A 171 -1.31 -16.66 -9.20
N LEU A 172 -2.54 -17.17 -9.06
CA LEU A 172 -3.66 -16.71 -9.89
C LEU A 172 -4.94 -16.63 -9.06
N ASN A 173 -5.63 -15.48 -9.19
CA ASN A 173 -6.93 -15.23 -8.60
C ASN A 173 -8.07 -15.53 -9.57
N PHE A 174 -9.17 -16.03 -9.02
CA PHE A 174 -10.39 -16.30 -9.74
C PHE A 174 -11.61 -15.93 -8.88
N PRO A 175 -12.81 -15.75 -9.46
CA PRO A 175 -14.01 -15.44 -8.69
C PRO A 175 -14.24 -16.49 -7.61
N GLU A 176 -14.55 -16.04 -6.39
CA GLU A 176 -14.81 -16.94 -5.26
C GLU A 176 -15.79 -18.05 -5.65
N THR A 177 -15.32 -19.29 -5.51
CA THR A 177 -16.01 -20.48 -5.99
C THR A 177 -15.96 -21.56 -4.91
N THR A 178 -17.10 -22.21 -4.68
CA THR A 178 -17.22 -23.35 -3.77
C THR A 178 -17.42 -24.64 -4.54
N ALA A 179 -16.52 -25.61 -4.37
CA ALA A 179 -16.62 -26.94 -4.99
C ALA A 179 -15.80 -28.00 -4.24
N GLU A 180 -16.17 -29.27 -4.42
CA GLU A 180 -15.41 -30.43 -3.92
C GLU A 180 -14.38 -30.94 -4.95
N ASN A 181 -14.71 -30.85 -6.24
CA ASN A 181 -13.87 -31.34 -7.34
C ASN A 181 -13.41 -30.19 -8.23
N TRP A 182 -12.10 -30.14 -8.47
CA TRP A 182 -11.42 -29.10 -9.20
C TRP A 182 -10.54 -29.71 -10.26
N LYS A 183 -10.70 -29.31 -11.51
CA LYS A 183 -9.87 -29.74 -12.63
C LYS A 183 -8.98 -28.60 -13.07
N ILE A 184 -7.68 -28.86 -13.10
CA ILE A 184 -6.66 -27.89 -13.50
C ILE A 184 -5.96 -28.46 -14.73
N THR A 185 -5.74 -27.60 -15.72
CA THR A 185 -4.94 -27.89 -16.92
C THR A 185 -3.90 -26.81 -17.08
N LEU A 186 -2.64 -27.20 -17.27
CA LEU A 186 -1.48 -26.33 -17.44
C LEU A 186 -0.78 -26.67 -18.75
N TRP A 187 -0.45 -25.65 -19.54
CA TRP A 187 0.30 -25.80 -20.77
C TRP A 187 1.73 -25.34 -20.57
N HIS A 188 2.70 -26.19 -20.94
CA HIS A 188 4.11 -25.95 -20.66
C HIS A 188 4.98 -26.24 -21.90
N SER A 189 6.13 -25.57 -22.00
CA SER A 189 7.09 -25.68 -23.11
C SER A 189 8.42 -26.34 -22.71
N GLN A 190 8.53 -26.79 -21.46
CA GLN A 190 9.62 -27.61 -20.95
C GLN A 190 9.06 -28.63 -19.94
N PRO A 191 9.80 -29.68 -19.55
CA PRO A 191 9.35 -30.59 -18.49
C PRO A 191 8.94 -29.81 -17.25
N LEU A 192 7.70 -29.99 -16.82
CA LEU A 192 7.13 -29.24 -15.72
C LEU A 192 7.30 -30.06 -14.45
N ARG A 193 7.98 -29.50 -13.45
CA ARG A 193 8.04 -30.06 -12.10
C ARG A 193 7.38 -29.09 -11.13
N LEU A 194 6.35 -29.56 -10.45
CA LEU A 194 5.62 -28.84 -9.42
C LEU A 194 5.97 -29.47 -8.07
N ARG A 195 6.37 -28.63 -7.12
CA ARG A 195 6.62 -29.03 -5.72
C ARG A 195 5.31 -29.06 -4.96
N GLU A 196 4.57 -27.95 -4.97
CA GLU A 196 3.32 -27.80 -4.22
C GLU A 196 2.21 -27.19 -5.06
N PHE A 197 0.97 -27.53 -4.72
CA PHE A 197 -0.22 -26.84 -5.21
C PHE A 197 -1.08 -26.41 -4.01
N LYS A 198 -1.38 -25.11 -3.91
CA LYS A 198 -2.12 -24.57 -2.77
C LYS A 198 -3.35 -23.83 -3.24
N PHE A 199 -4.50 -24.14 -2.66
CA PHE A 199 -5.68 -23.28 -2.76
C PHE A 199 -5.55 -22.11 -1.81
N ILE A 200 -6.16 -20.99 -2.19
CA ILE A 200 -6.15 -19.75 -1.43
C ILE A 200 -7.60 -19.48 -1.06
N SER A 201 -7.87 -19.45 0.23
CA SER A 201 -9.19 -19.11 0.74
C SER A 201 -9.16 -18.67 2.19
N GLU A 202 -10.13 -17.85 2.58
CA GLU A 202 -10.32 -17.44 3.97
C GLU A 202 -10.66 -18.63 4.89
N ASP A 203 -11.25 -19.71 4.35
CA ASP A 203 -11.61 -20.92 5.10
C ASP A 203 -10.43 -21.90 5.30
N ILE A 204 -9.40 -21.82 4.45
CA ILE A 204 -8.18 -22.64 4.55
C ILE A 204 -7.11 -21.91 5.35
N VAL A 205 -7.06 -20.58 5.36
CA VAL A 205 -6.08 -19.85 6.17
C VAL A 205 -6.57 -19.83 7.62
N SER A 206 -6.08 -20.76 8.47
CA SER A 206 -6.49 -20.81 9.89
C SER A 206 -5.80 -19.76 10.74
N ASP A 207 -4.59 -19.36 10.35
CA ASP A 207 -3.84 -18.27 10.95
C ASP A 207 -2.78 -17.82 9.95
N SER A 208 -2.78 -16.54 9.58
CA SER A 208 -1.62 -15.94 8.92
C SER A 208 -0.75 -15.36 10.01
N SER A 209 0.32 -16.05 10.37
CA SER A 209 1.28 -15.53 11.33
C SER A 209 2.41 -14.85 10.57
N GLU A 210 2.53 -13.55 10.76
CA GLU A 210 3.65 -12.81 10.21
C GLU A 210 4.87 -13.01 11.12
N LYS A 211 5.87 -13.68 10.58
CA LYS A 211 7.12 -13.94 11.26
C LYS A 211 8.20 -13.03 10.70
N ILE A 212 9.11 -12.61 11.57
CA ILE A 212 10.33 -11.92 11.14
C ILE A 212 11.52 -12.80 11.46
N VAL A 213 12.47 -12.85 10.54
CA VAL A 213 13.76 -13.51 10.74
C VAL A 213 14.91 -12.55 10.55
N TRP A 214 15.96 -12.72 11.35
CA TRP A 214 17.20 -11.96 11.21
C TRP A 214 18.40 -12.78 11.70
N LEU A 215 19.61 -12.34 11.37
CA LEU A 215 20.84 -12.96 11.84
C LEU A 215 21.26 -12.37 13.19
N ALA A 216 21.06 -13.10 14.28
CA ALA A 216 21.47 -12.69 15.62
C ALA A 216 22.95 -13.01 15.89
N ARG A 217 23.66 -12.09 16.56
CA ARG A 217 25.06 -12.21 16.96
C ARG A 217 25.18 -12.73 18.41
N PRO A 218 26.21 -13.52 18.72
CA PRO A 218 26.49 -13.95 20.10
C PRO A 218 26.66 -12.79 21.07
N GLY A 219 25.90 -12.82 22.17
CA GLY A 219 25.98 -11.83 23.26
C GLY A 219 25.20 -10.54 23.01
N GLU A 220 24.54 -10.40 21.86
CA GLU A 220 23.76 -9.21 21.52
C GLU A 220 22.28 -9.37 21.90
N SER A 221 21.61 -8.24 22.10
CA SER A 221 20.16 -8.16 22.30
C SER A 221 19.53 -7.20 21.31
N TYR A 222 18.25 -7.40 21.03
CA TYR A 222 17.56 -6.72 19.93
C TYR A 222 16.27 -6.05 20.41
N LEU A 223 15.85 -5.03 19.67
CA LEU A 223 14.57 -4.35 19.77
C LEU A 223 13.85 -4.46 18.44
N ILE A 224 12.55 -4.70 18.47
CA ILE A 224 11.72 -4.76 17.27
C ILE A 224 10.70 -3.63 17.34
N TYR A 225 10.80 -2.69 16.40
CA TYR A 225 9.87 -1.59 16.23
C TYR A 225 8.79 -1.99 15.22
N ALA A 226 7.51 -1.82 15.57
CA ALA A 226 6.38 -2.24 14.76
C ALA A 226 5.25 -1.18 14.78
N ASP A 227 4.16 -1.47 14.05
CA ASP A 227 2.97 -0.62 13.92
C ASP A 227 3.26 0.77 13.33
N ALA A 228 4.13 0.84 12.32
CA ALA A 228 4.47 2.11 11.71
C ALA A 228 3.25 2.76 11.02
N GLN A 229 3.04 4.06 11.25
CA GLN A 229 1.96 4.83 10.60
C GLN A 229 2.41 5.58 9.35
N ALA A 230 3.71 5.63 9.11
CA ALA A 230 4.30 6.15 7.88
C ALA A 230 5.47 5.26 7.48
N ASN A 231 5.97 5.46 6.26
CA ASN A 231 7.21 4.82 5.85
C ASN A 231 8.38 5.43 6.64
N SER A 232 9.06 4.61 7.44
CA SER A 232 10.18 5.05 8.30
C SER A 232 11.43 5.41 7.51
N GLY A 233 11.51 5.03 6.23
CA GLY A 233 12.73 5.13 5.43
C GLY A 233 13.89 4.26 5.95
N ILE A 234 13.64 3.38 6.92
CA ILE A 234 14.59 2.37 7.39
C ILE A 234 14.57 1.23 6.38
N TYR A 235 15.30 1.42 5.29
CA TYR A 235 15.51 0.40 4.27
C TYR A 235 16.69 -0.49 4.67
N VAL A 236 16.39 -1.58 5.35
CA VAL A 236 17.31 -2.72 5.41
C VAL A 236 16.70 -3.79 4.52
N SER A 237 17.18 -3.84 3.28
CA SER A 237 16.73 -4.81 2.28
C SER A 237 16.97 -6.25 2.75
N GLU A 238 16.09 -7.15 2.30
CA GLU A 238 16.15 -8.61 2.40
C GLU A 238 17.58 -9.14 2.41
N SER A 239 17.93 -9.90 3.45
CA SER A 239 19.13 -10.74 3.41
C SER A 239 18.84 -11.89 2.45
N PRO A 240 19.59 -12.07 1.35
CA PRO A 240 19.42 -13.25 0.52
C PRO A 240 19.67 -14.49 1.39
N ASP A 241 18.72 -15.42 1.35
CA ASP A 241 18.93 -16.81 1.76
C ASP A 241 18.99 -17.09 3.28
N LEU A 242 18.16 -16.43 4.09
CA LEU A 242 17.95 -16.85 5.49
C LEU A 242 17.06 -18.11 5.60
N LEU A 243 16.38 -18.49 4.50
CA LEU A 243 15.36 -19.54 4.47
C LEU A 243 15.78 -20.87 3.81
N SER A 244 16.98 -21.00 3.23
CA SER A 244 17.38 -22.28 2.60
C SER A 244 17.52 -23.45 3.56
N GLN A 245 17.49 -23.22 4.89
CA GLN A 245 17.61 -24.26 5.90
C GLN A 245 16.66 -24.01 7.10
N PRO A 246 15.35 -24.28 6.95
CA PRO A 246 14.36 -24.02 7.99
C PRO A 246 14.63 -24.79 9.29
N GLU A 247 15.33 -25.93 9.23
CA GLU A 247 15.69 -26.74 10.41
C GLU A 247 16.69 -26.05 11.36
N ASN A 248 17.36 -24.97 10.92
CA ASN A 248 18.38 -24.26 11.70
C ASN A 248 17.92 -22.89 12.22
N ILE A 249 16.61 -22.59 12.14
CA ILE A 249 16.04 -21.35 12.63
C ILE A 249 15.72 -21.48 14.13
N LEU A 250 16.27 -20.59 14.95
CA LEU A 250 15.96 -20.53 16.37
C LEU A 250 14.74 -19.66 16.62
N VAL A 251 13.63 -20.28 17.00
CA VAL A 251 12.40 -19.55 17.38
C VAL A 251 12.58 -18.94 18.78
N LEU A 252 12.38 -17.63 18.89
CA LEU A 252 12.42 -16.85 20.12
C LEU A 252 11.01 -16.43 20.54
N GLU A 253 10.81 -16.28 21.85
CA GLU A 253 9.60 -15.62 22.36
C GLU A 253 9.72 -14.10 22.17
N LEU A 254 8.65 -13.45 21.69
CA LEU A 254 8.64 -12.02 21.40
C LEU A 254 8.87 -11.12 22.63
N GLY A 255 8.57 -11.63 23.83
CA GLY A 255 8.71 -10.91 25.09
C GLY A 255 7.66 -9.83 25.31
N ASP A 256 7.94 -8.90 26.23
CA ASP A 256 7.04 -7.80 26.58
C ASP A 256 7.03 -6.71 25.51
N SER A 257 5.85 -6.13 25.26
CA SER A 257 5.70 -4.93 24.42
C SER A 257 5.67 -3.65 25.25
N LYS A 258 6.14 -2.55 24.65
CA LYS A 258 6.12 -1.21 25.22
C LYS A 258 5.68 -0.20 24.16
N ASN A 259 4.97 0.83 24.59
CA ASN A 259 4.71 1.98 23.72
C ASN A 259 6.01 2.73 23.47
N ASN A 260 6.25 3.08 22.21
CA ASN A 260 7.38 3.90 21.84
C ASN A 260 7.16 5.33 22.35
N SER A 261 8.00 5.79 23.28
CA SER A 261 7.89 7.15 23.82
C SER A 261 8.27 8.23 22.81
N ALA A 262 8.96 7.88 21.73
CA ALA A 262 9.31 8.79 20.65
C ALA A 262 8.22 8.87 19.57
N TYR A 263 7.13 8.11 19.70
CA TYR A 263 6.08 8.05 18.67
C TYR A 263 5.42 9.41 18.47
N GLN A 264 5.28 9.81 17.20
CA GLN A 264 4.53 10.98 16.76
C GLN A 264 3.61 10.57 15.62
N ASP A 265 2.36 11.04 15.67
CA ASP A 265 1.45 10.86 14.55
C ASP A 265 2.02 11.62 13.32
N PRO A 266 2.03 11.00 12.12
CA PRO A 266 2.47 11.68 10.91
C PRO A 266 1.65 12.95 10.63
N ASP A 267 2.35 13.97 10.16
CA ASP A 267 1.82 15.28 9.75
C ASP A 267 2.65 15.70 8.54
N TYR A 268 2.17 15.34 7.35
CA TYR A 268 2.93 15.42 6.10
C TYR A 268 3.18 16.86 5.67
N ASP A 269 2.18 17.73 5.79
CA ASP A 269 2.28 19.12 5.38
C ASP A 269 2.73 20.07 6.50
N THR A 270 2.91 19.55 7.71
CA THR A 270 3.43 20.22 8.90
C THR A 270 2.58 21.38 9.38
N ASP A 271 1.27 21.32 9.16
CA ASP A 271 0.34 22.35 9.59
C ASP A 271 -0.06 22.23 11.07
N GLY A 272 0.28 21.10 11.72
CA GLY A 272 0.00 20.81 13.12
C GLY A 272 -1.22 19.90 13.35
N VAL A 273 -1.90 19.47 12.28
CA VAL A 273 -2.97 18.48 12.29
C VAL A 273 -2.41 17.16 11.77
N PRO A 274 -2.46 16.07 12.56
CA PRO A 274 -1.98 14.78 12.07
C PRO A 274 -2.80 14.26 10.90
N ASP A 275 -2.16 13.58 9.94
CA ASP A 275 -2.75 13.07 8.68
C ASP A 275 -4.07 12.30 8.88
N ILE A 276 -4.21 11.58 10.00
CA ILE A 276 -5.42 10.80 10.33
C ILE A 276 -6.65 11.68 10.61
N ASN A 277 -6.44 12.94 10.97
CA ASN A 277 -7.46 13.92 11.27
C ASN A 277 -7.41 15.12 10.30
N ASP A 278 -6.64 15.01 9.22
CA ASP A 278 -6.41 16.09 8.26
C ASP A 278 -7.26 15.87 7.00
N ASN A 279 -8.16 16.82 6.73
CA ASN A 279 -9.01 16.84 5.54
C ASN A 279 -8.27 17.30 4.26
N CYS A 280 -7.01 17.73 4.38
CA CYS A 280 -6.12 18.10 3.29
C CYS A 280 -4.66 17.69 3.55
N VAL A 281 -4.40 16.40 3.78
CA VAL A 281 -3.08 15.74 4.06
C VAL A 281 -1.82 16.32 3.37
N TYR A 282 -1.96 16.95 2.19
CA TYR A 282 -0.83 17.47 1.40
C TYR A 282 -0.78 19.00 1.30
N ILE A 283 -1.76 19.72 1.87
CA ILE A 283 -1.93 21.17 1.74
C ILE A 283 -2.31 21.76 3.10
N ALA A 284 -1.31 22.44 3.70
CA ALA A 284 -1.43 22.99 5.04
C ALA A 284 -2.67 23.86 5.23
N ASN A 285 -3.57 23.43 6.12
CA ASN A 285 -4.83 24.07 6.42
C ASN A 285 -5.26 23.85 7.88
N LEU A 286 -4.43 24.31 8.84
CA LEU A 286 -4.61 24.17 10.30
C LEU A 286 -6.04 24.37 10.85
N ASN A 287 -6.88 25.20 10.20
CA ASN A 287 -8.26 25.44 10.64
C ASN A 287 -9.24 24.33 10.23
N GLN A 288 -8.86 23.43 9.32
CA GLN A 288 -9.63 22.30 8.83
C GLN A 288 -11.03 22.74 8.36
N GLU A 289 -11.08 23.85 7.61
CA GLU A 289 -12.33 24.36 7.03
C GLU A 289 -12.81 23.37 5.95
N ASP A 290 -14.08 22.99 6.07
CA ASP A 290 -14.82 22.07 5.20
C ASP A 290 -16.29 22.53 5.26
N LEU A 291 -16.67 23.40 4.33
CA LEU A 291 -17.95 24.10 4.38
C LEU A 291 -19.14 23.17 4.04
N ASP A 292 -18.93 22.17 3.19
CA ASP A 292 -19.97 21.28 2.70
C ASP A 292 -20.02 19.91 3.42
N SER A 293 -19.02 19.66 4.28
CA SER A 293 -18.88 18.50 5.18
C SER A 293 -18.72 17.17 4.45
N ASP A 294 -17.98 17.14 3.34
CA ASP A 294 -17.68 15.94 2.59
C ASP A 294 -16.37 15.23 3.02
N ASN A 295 -15.64 15.80 3.98
CA ASN A 295 -14.32 15.41 4.50
C ASN A 295 -13.13 15.71 3.57
N LEU A 296 -13.33 16.48 2.50
CA LEU A 296 -12.29 17.14 1.72
C LEU A 296 -12.25 18.60 2.17
N GLY A 297 -11.10 19.10 2.61
CA GLY A 297 -11.03 20.49 3.06
C GLY A 297 -11.11 21.49 1.91
N ASP A 298 -11.70 22.66 2.18
CA ASP A 298 -11.83 23.78 1.22
C ASP A 298 -10.46 24.17 0.61
N ALA A 299 -9.35 23.89 1.31
CA ALA A 299 -7.99 24.19 0.88
C ALA A 299 -7.47 23.28 -0.25
N CYS A 300 -8.00 22.08 -0.38
CA CYS A 300 -7.58 21.05 -1.34
C CYS A 300 -8.72 20.60 -2.26
N GLU A 301 -9.84 21.30 -2.23
CA GLU A 301 -11.01 21.03 -3.04
C GLU A 301 -10.86 21.57 -4.48
N ASP A 302 -11.28 20.74 -5.44
CA ASP A 302 -11.43 21.04 -6.88
C ASP A 302 -12.74 20.36 -7.31
N HIS A 303 -13.84 21.10 -7.21
CA HIS A 303 -15.19 20.57 -7.31
C HIS A 303 -15.52 20.07 -8.73
N ASP A 304 -14.97 20.74 -9.75
CA ASP A 304 -15.26 20.46 -11.15
C ASP A 304 -14.17 19.66 -11.88
N ARG A 305 -13.04 19.42 -11.20
CA ARG A 305 -11.91 18.58 -11.60
C ARG A 305 -11.20 19.08 -12.85
N ASP A 306 -11.08 20.39 -12.99
CA ASP A 306 -10.36 21.01 -14.09
C ASP A 306 -8.86 21.20 -13.82
N GLY A 307 -8.42 20.89 -12.60
CA GLY A 307 -7.03 20.98 -12.15
C GLY A 307 -6.66 22.30 -11.48
N ILE A 308 -7.62 23.19 -11.24
CA ILE A 308 -7.49 24.42 -10.45
C ILE A 308 -8.28 24.24 -9.15
N LEU A 309 -7.69 24.57 -8.01
CA LEU A 309 -8.39 24.49 -6.72
C LEU A 309 -9.50 25.56 -6.67
N ASP A 310 -10.63 25.27 -6.02
CA ASP A 310 -11.79 26.17 -5.93
C ASP A 310 -11.43 27.56 -5.40
N SER A 311 -10.45 27.64 -4.49
CA SER A 311 -9.93 28.91 -3.93
C SER A 311 -9.19 29.80 -4.95
N GLN A 312 -8.82 29.24 -6.11
CA GLN A 312 -8.08 29.90 -7.20
C GLN A 312 -8.85 29.86 -8.53
N ASP A 313 -10.03 29.23 -8.56
CA ASP A 313 -10.84 29.03 -9.75
C ASP A 313 -11.86 30.16 -9.91
N ASN A 314 -11.86 30.81 -11.08
CA ASN A 314 -12.88 31.80 -11.42
C ASN A 314 -14.24 31.18 -11.83
N CYS A 315 -14.33 29.85 -11.91
CA CYS A 315 -15.53 29.07 -12.12
C CYS A 315 -15.55 27.74 -11.34
N PRO A 316 -15.60 27.74 -9.98
CA PRO A 316 -15.46 26.54 -9.12
C PRO A 316 -16.49 25.40 -9.31
N SER A 317 -17.40 25.51 -10.26
CA SER A 317 -18.41 24.49 -10.57
C SER A 317 -18.49 24.17 -12.07
N TYR A 318 -17.64 24.77 -12.89
CA TYR A 318 -17.67 24.68 -14.35
C TYR A 318 -16.28 24.63 -14.97
N SER A 319 -15.84 23.40 -15.25
CA SER A 319 -14.49 23.12 -15.72
C SER A 319 -13.99 24.06 -16.82
N ASN A 320 -12.94 24.82 -16.51
CA ASN A 320 -12.34 25.81 -17.38
C ASN A 320 -10.84 25.98 -17.10
N SER A 321 -10.04 24.92 -17.29
CA SER A 321 -8.59 24.89 -16.96
C SER A 321 -7.73 26.00 -17.58
N ASN A 322 -8.27 26.79 -18.52
CA ASN A 322 -7.60 27.96 -19.11
C ASN A 322 -7.87 29.27 -18.34
N GLN A 323 -8.74 29.26 -17.33
CA GLN A 323 -9.14 30.38 -16.47
C GLN A 323 -9.46 31.64 -17.28
N LYS A 324 -10.15 31.45 -18.41
CA LYS A 324 -10.42 32.53 -19.35
C LYS A 324 -11.50 33.46 -18.79
N ASP A 325 -11.14 34.74 -18.68
CA ASP A 325 -11.98 35.85 -18.25
C ASP A 325 -11.66 37.03 -19.18
N ASN A 326 -12.57 37.36 -20.09
CA ASN A 326 -12.31 38.38 -21.12
C ASN A 326 -12.48 39.82 -20.64
N ASP A 327 -13.38 40.07 -19.69
CA ASP A 327 -13.74 41.41 -19.25
C ASP A 327 -13.18 41.77 -17.86
N GLY A 328 -12.60 40.79 -17.16
CA GLY A 328 -11.74 40.95 -16.01
C GLY A 328 -12.50 41.18 -14.71
N ASP A 329 -13.68 40.58 -14.57
CA ASP A 329 -14.53 40.73 -13.39
C ASP A 329 -14.35 39.62 -12.33
N GLU A 330 -13.36 38.75 -12.54
CA GLU A 330 -13.01 37.59 -11.70
C GLU A 330 -14.01 36.43 -11.79
N ILE A 331 -14.98 36.48 -12.72
CA ILE A 331 -15.86 35.35 -13.08
C ILE A 331 -15.42 34.82 -14.45
N GLY A 332 -15.21 33.52 -14.57
CA GLY A 332 -14.75 32.95 -15.84
C GLY A 332 -15.85 32.91 -16.91
N ASP A 333 -15.43 33.02 -18.18
CA ASP A 333 -16.29 32.91 -19.36
C ASP A 333 -17.18 31.64 -19.37
N ALA A 334 -16.74 30.58 -18.66
CA ALA A 334 -17.41 29.28 -18.62
C ALA A 334 -18.66 29.26 -17.72
N CYS A 335 -18.67 30.10 -16.67
CA CYS A 335 -19.73 30.20 -15.68
C CYS A 335 -20.39 31.58 -15.62
N ASP A 336 -19.92 32.54 -16.44
CA ASP A 336 -20.53 33.85 -16.57
C ASP A 336 -21.74 33.84 -17.52
N ASP A 337 -22.94 33.85 -16.94
CA ASP A 337 -24.20 34.03 -17.67
C ASP A 337 -24.37 35.46 -18.23
N GLU A 338 -23.63 36.44 -17.70
CA GLU A 338 -23.72 37.86 -18.04
C GLU A 338 -22.87 38.23 -19.26
N GLU A 339 -21.80 37.53 -19.63
CA GLU A 339 -20.92 37.74 -20.82
C GLU A 339 -21.69 38.05 -22.13
N SER A 340 -22.94 37.60 -22.24
CA SER A 340 -23.83 37.93 -23.37
C SER A 340 -24.46 39.34 -23.33
N ARG A 341 -24.30 40.11 -22.26
CA ARG A 341 -24.87 41.43 -22.07
C ARG A 341 -24.06 42.45 -22.85
N VAL A 342 -24.78 43.27 -23.63
CA VAL A 342 -24.20 44.34 -24.44
C VAL A 342 -23.42 45.35 -23.58
N THR A 343 -23.76 45.46 -22.30
CA THR A 343 -23.13 46.38 -21.35
C THR A 343 -21.73 45.95 -20.92
N GLU A 344 -21.42 44.66 -20.85
CA GLU A 344 -20.07 44.17 -20.56
C GLU A 344 -19.18 44.17 -21.80
N LYS A 345 -19.68 43.74 -22.96
CA LYS A 345 -18.90 43.83 -24.23
C LYS A 345 -18.49 45.24 -24.63
N LEU A 346 -19.27 46.24 -24.20
CA LEU A 346 -19.03 47.64 -24.51
C LEU A 346 -19.13 48.47 -23.21
N PRO A 347 -18.10 48.45 -22.34
CA PRO A 347 -18.12 49.16 -21.05
C PRO A 347 -18.31 50.68 -21.22
N TRP A 348 -17.99 51.20 -22.41
CA TRP A 348 -18.15 52.60 -22.79
C TRP A 348 -19.58 52.99 -23.20
N LEU A 349 -20.48 52.02 -23.45
CA LEU A 349 -21.83 52.27 -23.96
C LEU A 349 -22.67 53.14 -23.00
N PRO A 350 -22.66 52.90 -21.67
CA PRO A 350 -23.35 53.77 -20.71
C PRO A 350 -22.81 55.21 -20.74
N TRP A 351 -21.49 55.37 -20.83
CA TRP A 351 -20.83 56.67 -20.92
C TRP A 351 -21.15 57.41 -22.21
N ALA A 352 -21.24 56.71 -23.34
CA ALA A 352 -21.67 57.28 -24.60
C ALA A 352 -23.14 57.71 -24.56
N ALA A 353 -24.03 56.91 -23.95
CA ALA A 353 -25.43 57.28 -23.77
C ALA A 353 -25.58 58.53 -22.88
N MET A 354 -24.82 58.61 -21.77
CA MET A 354 -24.78 59.80 -20.91
C MET A 354 -24.22 61.02 -21.66
N GLY A 355 -23.15 60.85 -22.44
CA GLY A 355 -22.56 61.91 -23.25
C GLY A 355 -23.53 62.43 -24.31
N PHE A 356 -24.27 61.53 -24.97
CA PHE A 356 -25.29 61.90 -25.94
C PHE A 356 -26.45 62.65 -25.29
N ALA A 357 -26.94 62.17 -24.14
CA ALA A 357 -27.99 62.85 -23.38
C ALA A 357 -27.56 64.27 -22.96
N ALA A 358 -26.33 64.43 -22.45
CA ALA A 358 -25.78 65.72 -22.08
C ALA A 358 -25.67 66.67 -23.30
N ALA A 359 -25.26 66.16 -24.47
CA ALA A 359 -25.20 66.94 -25.70
C ALA A 359 -26.58 67.41 -26.17
N VAL A 360 -27.60 66.54 -26.11
CA VAL A 360 -28.99 66.89 -26.46
C VAL A 360 -29.53 67.96 -25.51
N ILE A 361 -29.34 67.81 -24.21
CA ILE A 361 -29.74 68.81 -23.21
C ILE A 361 -29.03 70.14 -23.47
N GLY A 362 -27.72 70.11 -23.75
CA GLY A 362 -26.93 71.29 -24.11
C GLY A 362 -27.45 72.00 -25.36
N LEU A 363 -27.84 71.26 -26.40
CA LEU A 363 -28.43 71.82 -27.62
C LEU A 363 -29.81 72.43 -27.37
N ILE A 364 -30.65 71.81 -26.55
CA ILE A 364 -31.94 72.36 -26.15
C ILE A 364 -31.73 73.68 -25.41
N PHE A 365 -30.81 73.72 -24.43
CA PHE A 365 -30.44 74.95 -23.72
C PHE A 365 -29.90 76.03 -24.66
N TRP A 366 -29.00 75.69 -25.56
CA TRP A 366 -28.44 76.62 -26.54
C TRP A 366 -29.51 77.23 -27.44
N LYS A 367 -30.46 76.41 -27.90
CA LYS A 367 -31.57 76.86 -28.75
C LYS A 367 -32.54 77.77 -27.98
N MET A 368 -32.83 77.47 -26.71
CA MET A 368 -33.64 78.33 -25.83
C MET A 368 -32.98 79.70 -25.60
N ILE A 369 -31.67 79.74 -25.36
CA ILE A 369 -30.91 81.00 -25.19
C ILE A 369 -30.94 81.84 -26.46
N ARG A 370 -30.94 81.21 -27.65
CA ARG A 370 -30.96 81.92 -28.94
C ARG A 370 -32.34 82.38 -29.39
N SER A 371 -33.42 81.82 -28.81
CA SER A 371 -34.80 82.15 -29.14
C SER A 371 -35.48 83.11 -28.16
N SER A 372 -34.80 83.47 -27.07
CA SER A 372 -35.17 84.59 -26.18
C SER A 372 -34.40 85.84 -26.55
#